data_AF-A0A3N0VIY0-F1
#
_entry.id   AF-A0A3N0VIY0-F1
#
_cell.length_a   1.000
_cell.length_b   1.000
_cell.length_c   1.000
_cell.angle_alpha   90.00
_cell.angle_beta   90.00
_cell.angle_gamma   90.00
#
_symmetry.space_group_name_H-M   'P 1'
#
loop_
_entity.id
_entity.type
_entity.pdbx_description
1 polymer ?
#
loop_
_entity_poly.entity_id
_entity_poly.type
_entity_poly.pdbx_seq_one_letter_code
_entity_poly.pdbx_strand_id
1 'polypeptide(L)'
;MPQGGYVADTEVWVYDLGPSQLLRLVKLRNGRIVEVETDGYGFAPDSAPRCEPRALTEGLSKYRLLRRCGEPLTRRSENVLRPLYSRPEIYRHSSDPYAYRNQYVTPAYREEWVYNFGSRAAMRLVVLEDGWVTYVEQLDRGFDPR
;
A
#
# COMPACT_ATOMS: atom_id res chain seq x y z
N MET A 1 -21.43 -5.70 21.09
CA MET A 1 -20.28 -5.28 20.23
C MET A 1 -20.31 -3.76 20.18
N PRO A 2 -19.20 -3.04 20.36
CA PRO A 2 -19.24 -1.58 20.29
C PRO A 2 -19.59 -1.15 18.87
N GLN A 3 -20.66 -0.38 18.71
CA GLN A 3 -21.12 0.21 17.45
C GLN A 3 -20.35 1.50 17.11
N GLY A 4 -19.02 1.46 17.19
CA GLY A 4 -18.17 2.55 16.72
C GLY A 4 -17.69 2.20 15.31
N GLY A 5 -18.10 2.98 14.31
CA GLY A 5 -17.49 2.87 12.99
C GLY A 5 -15.99 3.08 13.14
N TYR A 6 -15.18 2.05 12.87
CA TYR A 6 -13.74 2.17 12.93
C TYR A 6 -13.29 3.00 11.73
N VAL A 7 -13.03 4.30 11.95
CA VAL A 7 -12.37 5.13 10.96
C VAL A 7 -10.87 4.90 11.13
N ALA A 8 -10.23 4.26 10.15
CA ALA A 8 -8.78 4.25 10.06
C ALA A 8 -8.37 5.59 9.42
N ASP A 9 -8.38 6.66 10.21
CA ASP A 9 -7.83 7.94 9.76
C ASP A 9 -6.30 7.85 9.86
N THR A 10 -5.69 7.25 8.84
CA THR A 10 -4.25 7.06 8.75
C THR A 10 -3.70 7.89 7.60
N GLU A 11 -2.77 8.77 7.93
CA GLU A 11 -2.03 9.57 6.95
C GLU A 11 -0.56 9.17 6.98
N VAL A 12 0.10 9.29 5.83
CA VAL A 12 1.55 9.14 5.74
C VAL A 12 2.12 10.40 5.12
N TRP A 13 2.88 11.15 5.91
CA TRP A 13 3.62 12.31 5.43
C TRP A 13 5.02 11.87 5.02
N VAL A 14 5.46 12.31 3.84
CA VAL A 14 6.75 11.91 3.28
C VAL A 14 7.64 13.13 3.12
N TYR A 15 8.82 13.06 3.73
CA TYR A 15 9.87 14.04 3.55
C TYR A 15 10.94 13.46 2.63
N ASP A 16 11.01 14.01 1.43
CA ASP A 16 12.08 13.77 0.47
C ASP A 16 13.13 14.88 0.58
N LEU A 17 14.31 14.52 1.07
CA LEU A 17 15.44 15.43 1.27
C LEU A 17 16.47 15.31 0.13
N GLY A 18 16.13 14.61 -0.94
CA GLY A 18 16.97 14.41 -2.12
C GLY A 18 17.67 13.05 -2.17
N PRO A 19 18.38 12.75 -3.28
CA PRO A 19 18.88 11.42 -3.61
C PRO A 19 20.03 10.92 -2.72
N SER A 20 20.64 11.78 -1.92
CA SER A 20 21.69 11.42 -0.96
C SER A 20 21.15 11.13 0.45
N GLN A 21 19.84 11.28 0.67
CA GLN A 21 19.18 11.08 1.95
C GLN A 21 18.09 10.01 1.82
N LEU A 22 17.92 9.21 2.86
CA LEU A 22 16.80 8.27 2.94
C LEU A 22 15.50 9.06 3.14
N LEU A 23 14.45 8.65 2.46
CA LEU A 23 13.10 9.19 2.69
C LEU A 23 12.71 9.01 4.15
N ARG A 24 11.94 9.96 4.69
CA ARG A 24 11.30 9.82 6.00
C ARG A 24 9.80 9.71 5.81
N LEU A 25 9.21 8.66 6.36
CA LEU A 25 7.78 8.41 6.33
C LEU A 25 7.25 8.55 7.75
N VAL A 26 6.42 9.54 7.98
CA VAL A 26 5.79 9.81 9.27
C VAL A 26 4.36 9.34 9.18
N LYS A 27 4.03 8.28 9.91
CA LYS A 27 2.68 7.73 9.97
C LYS A 27 1.91 8.44 11.08
N LEU A 28 0.81 9.07 10.71
CA LEU A 28 -0.13 9.70 11.61
C LEU A 28 -1.38 8.84 11.70
N ARG A 29 -1.92 8.70 12.90
CA ARG A 29 -3.20 8.08 13.15
C ARG A 29 -4.04 8.98 14.02
N ASN A 30 -5.22 9.38 13.52
CA ASN A 30 -6.08 10.37 14.16
C ASN A 30 -5.29 11.65 14.53
N GLY A 31 -4.49 12.16 13.58
CA GLY A 31 -3.66 13.37 13.76
C GLY A 31 -2.46 13.24 14.71
N ARG A 32 -2.13 12.04 15.23
CA ARG A 32 -0.96 11.81 16.10
C ARG A 32 0.09 10.95 15.41
N ILE A 33 1.36 11.32 15.54
CA ILE A 33 2.46 10.49 15.07
C ILE A 33 2.46 9.18 15.87
N VAL A 34 2.33 8.07 15.17
CA VAL A 34 2.38 6.72 15.76
C VAL A 34 3.66 5.98 15.39
N GLU A 35 4.28 6.35 14.27
CA GLU A 35 5.44 5.66 13.74
C GLU A 35 6.24 6.57 12.79
N VAL A 36 7.55 6.40 12.79
CA VAL A 36 8.48 7.08 11.87
C VAL A 36 9.40 6.03 11.27
N GLU A 37 9.32 5.91 9.96
CA GLU A 37 10.06 4.93 9.17
C GLU A 37 10.96 5.60 8.14
N THR A 38 11.83 4.78 7.55
CA THR A 38 12.65 5.15 6.40
C THR A 38 12.36 4.23 5.24
N ASP A 39 12.17 4.80 4.06
CA ASP A 39 12.25 4.09 2.78
C ASP A 39 13.65 4.38 2.19
N GLY A 40 13.97 3.78 1.03
CA GLY A 40 15.21 4.02 0.32
C GLY A 40 15.46 5.50 0.02
N TYR A 41 16.54 5.78 -0.70
CA TYR A 41 16.92 7.15 -1.03
C TYR A 41 15.82 7.94 -1.75
N GLY A 42 15.83 9.24 -1.51
CA GLY A 42 14.95 10.23 -2.13
C GLY A 42 15.20 10.38 -3.62
N PHE A 43 14.47 11.31 -4.23
CA PHE A 43 14.47 11.49 -5.67
C PHE A 43 15.21 12.76 -6.08
N ALA A 44 15.91 12.70 -7.22
CA ALA A 44 16.38 13.90 -7.89
C ALA A 44 15.16 14.72 -8.39
N PRO A 45 15.22 16.06 -8.36
CA PRO A 45 14.11 16.92 -8.80
C PRO A 45 13.61 16.56 -10.21
N ASP A 46 14.54 16.30 -11.13
CA ASP A 46 14.26 16.06 -12.56
C ASP A 46 14.13 14.57 -12.92
N SER A 47 13.95 13.70 -11.93
CA SER A 47 13.74 12.27 -12.20
C SER A 47 12.36 12.05 -12.84
N ALA A 48 12.34 11.79 -14.15
CA ALA A 48 11.12 11.44 -14.86
C ALA A 48 10.56 10.09 -14.38
N PRO A 49 9.24 9.95 -14.20
CA PRO A 49 8.62 8.68 -13.88
C PRO A 49 8.88 7.68 -15.00
N ARG A 50 9.51 6.55 -14.66
CA ARG A 50 9.68 5.39 -15.54
C ARG A 50 9.02 4.22 -14.87
N CYS A 51 7.75 3.98 -15.21
CA CYS A 51 7.00 2.87 -14.67
C CYS A 51 6.85 1.76 -15.69
N GLU A 52 7.38 0.62 -15.31
CA GLU A 52 7.16 -0.63 -16.01
C GLU A 52 6.26 -1.52 -15.13
N PRO A 53 5.44 -2.40 -15.71
CA PRO A 53 4.56 -3.28 -14.93
C PRO A 53 5.29 -4.11 -13.87
N ARG A 54 6.56 -4.44 -14.11
CA ARG A 54 7.41 -5.22 -13.19
C ARG A 54 7.97 -4.39 -12.03
N ALA A 55 7.93 -3.07 -12.13
CA ALA A 55 8.39 -2.17 -11.07
C ALA A 55 7.36 -2.03 -9.93
N LEU A 56 6.13 -2.52 -10.13
CA LEU A 56 5.08 -2.58 -9.13
C LEU A 56 5.23 -3.84 -8.28
N THR A 57 5.73 -3.68 -7.07
CA THR A 57 5.99 -4.77 -6.12
C THR A 57 5.45 -4.44 -4.74
N GLU A 58 5.18 -5.48 -3.95
CA GLU A 58 4.86 -5.34 -2.53
C GLU A 58 5.98 -4.61 -1.76
N GLY A 59 5.59 -3.92 -0.69
CA GLY A 59 6.49 -3.13 0.16
C GLY A 59 6.81 -1.73 -0.36
N LEU A 60 6.39 -1.36 -1.57
CA LEU A 60 6.56 0.02 -2.05
C LEU A 60 5.70 0.98 -1.25
N SER A 61 6.27 2.12 -0.85
CA SER A 61 5.50 3.23 -0.30
C SER A 61 4.63 3.88 -1.39
N LYS A 62 3.46 4.40 -1.01
CA LYS A 62 2.56 5.19 -1.87
C LYS A 62 3.31 6.32 -2.58
N TYR A 63 4.22 6.98 -1.87
CA TYR A 63 5.04 8.03 -2.45
C TYR A 63 5.98 7.50 -3.53
N ARG A 64 6.71 6.40 -3.28
CA ARG A 64 7.60 5.79 -4.27
C ARG A 64 6.83 5.28 -5.49
N LEU A 65 5.62 4.76 -5.28
CA LEU A 65 4.69 4.36 -6.33
C LEU A 65 4.32 5.55 -7.21
N LEU A 66 3.84 6.65 -6.63
CA LEU A 66 3.50 7.88 -7.35
C LEU A 66 4.71 8.50 -8.05
N ARG A 67 5.89 8.53 -7.41
CA ARG A 67 7.12 9.06 -8.02
C ARG A 67 7.58 8.24 -9.22
N ARG A 68 7.34 6.93 -9.23
CA ARG A 68 7.72 6.05 -10.34
C ARG A 68 6.69 6.04 -11.45
N CYS A 69 5.40 5.97 -11.10
CA CYS A 69 4.30 5.65 -12.01
C CYS A 69 3.32 6.77 -12.24
N GLY A 70 3.40 7.86 -11.48
CA GLY A 70 2.39 8.90 -11.48
C GLY A 70 1.07 8.41 -10.90
N GLU A 71 0.02 9.18 -11.16
CA GLU A 71 -1.33 8.87 -10.73
C GLU A 71 -1.88 7.61 -11.44
N PRO A 72 -2.66 6.78 -10.73
CA PRO A 72 -3.31 5.62 -11.33
C PRO A 72 -4.48 6.05 -12.24
N LEU A 73 -4.92 5.12 -13.10
CA LEU A 73 -6.13 5.28 -13.92
C LEU A 73 -7.37 5.40 -13.04
N THR A 74 -7.47 4.57 -12.01
CA THR A 74 -8.56 4.60 -11.03
C THR A 74 -7.99 4.48 -9.62
N ARG A 75 -8.67 5.11 -8.66
CA ARG A 75 -8.37 5.03 -7.23
C ARG A 75 -9.66 4.88 -6.44
N ARG A 76 -9.73 3.84 -5.62
CA ARG A 76 -10.79 3.63 -4.61
C ARG A 76 -10.15 3.55 -3.23
N SER A 77 -10.88 3.98 -2.20
CA SER A 77 -10.39 3.96 -0.82
C SER A 77 -11.49 3.53 0.13
N GLU A 78 -11.15 2.69 1.10
CA GLU A 78 -12.05 2.19 2.11
C GLU A 78 -11.34 1.95 3.46
N ASN A 79 -12.10 1.99 4.54
CA ASN A 79 -11.62 1.58 5.86
C ASN A 79 -11.94 0.10 6.05
N VAL A 80 -10.91 -0.72 6.29
CA VAL A 80 -11.05 -2.16 6.45
C VAL A 80 -10.56 -2.61 7.82
N LEU A 81 -11.04 -3.76 8.28
CA LEU A 81 -10.51 -4.45 9.45
C LEU A 81 -9.58 -5.56 8.97
N ARG A 82 -8.32 -5.55 9.41
CA ARG A 82 -7.34 -6.59 9.09
C ARG A 82 -6.90 -7.37 10.33
N PRO A 83 -6.56 -8.66 10.22
CA PRO A 83 -6.03 -9.44 11.34
C PRO A 83 -4.73 -8.83 11.89
N LEU A 84 -4.55 -8.83 13.22
CA LEU A 84 -3.31 -8.40 13.88
C LEU A 84 -2.14 -9.36 13.66
N TYR A 85 -2.42 -10.64 13.37
CA TYR A 85 -1.40 -11.68 13.22
C TYR A 85 -1.62 -12.45 11.91
N SER A 86 -0.74 -12.22 10.92
CA SER A 86 -0.63 -13.04 9.72
C SER A 86 0.56 -13.99 9.87
N ARG A 87 0.50 -14.95 10.80
CA ARG A 87 1.49 -16.03 10.91
C ARG A 87 0.86 -17.35 10.48
N PRO A 88 0.88 -17.70 9.18
CA PRO A 88 0.33 -18.96 8.71
C PRO A 88 1.06 -20.19 9.28
N GLU A 89 2.28 -20.02 9.78
CA GLU A 89 3.13 -21.12 10.28
C GLU A 89 2.68 -21.68 11.63
N ILE A 90 2.14 -20.86 12.53
CA ILE A 90 1.68 -21.32 13.86
C ILE A 90 0.46 -22.25 13.71
N TYR A 91 -0.31 -22.10 12.63
CA TYR A 91 -1.53 -22.87 12.40
C TYR A 91 -1.33 -24.15 11.58
N ARG A 92 -0.16 -24.37 10.97
CA ARG A 92 0.10 -25.62 10.22
C ARG A 92 0.21 -26.86 11.13
N HIS A 93 0.51 -26.68 12.40
CA HIS A 93 0.65 -27.77 13.38
C HIS A 93 -0.35 -27.68 14.53
N SER A 94 -1.24 -26.69 14.53
CA SER A 94 -2.26 -26.55 15.57
C SER A 94 -3.47 -27.43 15.24
N SER A 95 -3.66 -28.50 16.00
CA SER A 95 -4.86 -29.34 16.00
C SER A 95 -6.04 -28.69 16.73
N ASP A 96 -5.94 -27.43 17.13
CA ASP A 96 -7.01 -26.67 17.78
C ASP A 96 -7.95 -26.02 16.75
N PRO A 97 -9.19 -26.53 16.58
CA PRO A 97 -10.18 -25.98 15.68
C PRO A 97 -10.81 -24.68 16.22
N TYR A 98 -10.28 -24.06 17.27
CA TYR A 98 -10.74 -22.76 17.76
C TYR A 98 -9.66 -21.67 17.72
N ALA A 99 -8.47 -21.97 17.21
CA ALA A 99 -7.35 -21.03 17.19
C ALA A 99 -7.61 -19.76 16.32
N TYR A 100 -8.66 -19.77 15.50
CA TYR A 100 -9.13 -18.64 14.69
C TYR A 100 -10.19 -17.77 15.37
N ARG A 101 -10.78 -18.18 16.50
CA ARG A 101 -11.95 -17.52 17.10
C ARG A 101 -11.63 -16.15 17.73
N ASN A 102 -10.35 -15.88 18.01
CA ASN A 102 -9.87 -14.65 18.64
C ASN A 102 -8.87 -13.89 17.75
N GLN A 103 -9.10 -13.83 16.44
CA GLN A 103 -8.32 -12.93 15.60
C GLN A 103 -8.63 -11.49 15.99
N TYR A 104 -7.72 -10.89 16.76
CA TYR A 104 -7.72 -9.46 16.96
C TYR A 104 -7.61 -8.78 15.61
N VAL A 105 -8.41 -7.73 15.40
CA VAL A 105 -8.38 -6.94 14.17
C VAL A 105 -7.89 -5.53 14.47
N THR A 106 -7.14 -4.94 13.55
CA THR A 106 -6.85 -3.50 13.54
C THR A 106 -7.52 -2.87 12.33
N PRO A 107 -8.09 -1.66 12.46
CA PRO A 107 -8.51 -0.92 11.30
C PRO A 107 -7.29 -0.46 10.49
N ALA A 108 -7.43 -0.46 9.17
CA ALA A 108 -6.44 -0.03 8.21
C ALA A 108 -7.11 0.79 7.10
N TYR A 109 -6.40 1.80 6.58
CA TYR A 109 -6.86 2.58 5.45
C TYR A 109 -6.40 1.89 4.16
N ARG A 110 -7.33 1.29 3.42
CA ARG A 110 -7.04 0.55 2.21
C ARG A 110 -7.34 1.38 0.98
N GLU A 111 -6.47 1.31 -0.01
CA GLU A 111 -6.69 1.87 -1.33
C GLU A 111 -6.49 0.81 -2.42
N GLU A 112 -7.33 0.85 -3.45
CA GLU A 112 -7.23 0.01 -4.64
C GLU A 112 -6.98 0.88 -5.87
N TRP A 113 -5.84 0.69 -6.50
CA TRP A 113 -5.34 1.51 -7.59
C TRP A 113 -5.16 0.66 -8.84
N VAL A 114 -5.65 1.13 -9.99
CA VAL A 114 -5.43 0.44 -11.28
C VAL A 114 -4.47 1.25 -12.15
N TYR A 115 -3.39 0.61 -12.59
CA TYR A 115 -2.45 1.17 -13.56
C TYR A 115 -2.64 0.54 -14.94
N ASN A 116 -2.74 1.40 -15.95
CA ASN A 116 -2.79 1.02 -17.36
C ASN A 116 -1.43 1.25 -18.02
N PHE A 117 -0.93 0.23 -18.73
CA PHE A 117 0.39 0.21 -19.37
C PHE A 117 0.33 0.15 -20.90
N GLY A 118 -0.81 0.55 -21.47
CA GLY A 118 -1.04 0.52 -22.90
C GLY A 118 -1.47 -0.84 -23.42
N SER A 119 -1.81 -0.89 -24.71
CA SER A 119 -2.35 -2.08 -25.38
C SER A 119 -1.39 -3.28 -25.43
N ARG A 120 -0.10 -3.07 -25.20
CA ARG A 120 0.94 -4.11 -25.26
C ARG A 120 1.21 -4.81 -23.92
N ALA A 121 0.63 -4.34 -22.83
CA ALA A 121 0.84 -4.90 -21.50
C ALA A 121 -0.49 -5.13 -20.77
N ALA A 122 -0.50 -6.06 -19.81
CA ALA A 122 -1.63 -6.20 -18.89
C ALA A 122 -1.64 -5.06 -17.86
N MET A 123 -2.83 -4.64 -17.45
CA MET A 123 -2.99 -3.69 -16.35
C MET A 123 -2.54 -4.29 -15.02
N ARG A 124 -2.37 -3.45 -14.01
CA ARG A 124 -2.06 -3.88 -12.64
C ARG A 124 -3.06 -3.29 -11.67
N LEU A 125 -3.67 -4.15 -10.84
CA LEU A 125 -4.31 -3.76 -9.60
C LEU A 125 -3.23 -3.70 -8.52
N VAL A 126 -3.19 -2.61 -7.78
CA VAL A 126 -2.28 -2.39 -6.66
C VAL A 126 -3.14 -2.09 -5.44
N VAL A 127 -3.02 -2.92 -4.41
CA VAL A 127 -3.69 -2.70 -3.12
C VAL A 127 -2.68 -2.10 -2.17
N LEU A 128 -3.04 -0.95 -1.60
CA LEU A 128 -2.28 -0.28 -0.57
C LEU A 128 -3.02 -0.41 0.76
N GLU A 129 -2.30 -0.68 1.84
CA GLU A 129 -2.81 -0.53 3.22
C GLU A 129 -1.90 0.42 3.98
N ASP A 130 -2.50 1.42 4.63
CA ASP A 130 -1.79 2.45 5.41
C ASP A 130 -0.64 3.11 4.62
N GLY A 131 -0.81 3.29 3.31
CA GLY A 131 0.17 3.91 2.43
C GLY A 131 1.27 2.98 1.90
N TRP A 132 1.16 1.67 2.09
CA TRP A 132 2.13 0.68 1.61
C TRP A 132 1.48 -0.33 0.67
N VAL A 133 2.14 -0.68 -0.42
CA VAL A 133 1.67 -1.74 -1.32
C VAL A 133 1.74 -3.09 -0.61
N THR A 134 0.60 -3.69 -0.35
CA THR A 134 0.49 -5.01 0.30
C THR A 134 0.20 -6.13 -0.67
N TYR A 135 -0.34 -5.81 -1.85
CA TYR A 135 -0.68 -6.79 -2.86
C TYR A 135 -0.67 -6.17 -4.26
N VAL A 136 -0.22 -6.95 -5.24
CA VAL A 136 -0.21 -6.57 -6.66
C VAL A 136 -0.77 -7.72 -7.49
N GLU A 137 -1.76 -7.41 -8.32
CA GLU A 137 -2.41 -8.39 -9.18
C GLU A 137 -2.33 -7.96 -10.65
N GLN A 138 -2.11 -8.94 -11.52
CA GLN A 138 -2.22 -8.77 -12.96
C GLN A 138 -3.67 -8.89 -13.38
N LEU A 139 -4.18 -7.86 -14.05
CA LEU A 139 -5.51 -7.85 -14.63
C LEU A 139 -5.47 -8.19 -16.13
N ASP A 140 -6.58 -7.94 -16.81
CA ASP A 140 -6.70 -8.01 -18.27
C ASP A 140 -5.76 -7.02 -18.99
N ARG A 141 -5.73 -7.16 -20.32
CA ARG A 141 -4.94 -6.31 -21.22
C ARG A 141 -5.28 -4.84 -21.03
N GLY A 142 -4.26 -3.99 -20.99
CA GLY A 142 -4.40 -2.55 -21.02
C GLY A 142 -4.85 -2.03 -22.38
N PHE A 143 -4.92 -0.71 -22.49
CA PHE A 143 -5.39 -0.01 -23.68
C PHE A 143 -4.64 1.30 -23.86
N ASP A 144 -4.56 1.79 -25.08
CA ASP A 144 -4.01 3.12 -25.34
C ASP A 144 -5.17 4.14 -25.24
N PRO A 145 -5.09 5.15 -24.35
CA PRO A 145 -6.12 6.18 -24.27
C PRO A 145 -6.22 6.92 -25.61
N ARG A 146 -7.45 7.18 -26.06
CA ARG A 146 -7.74 7.90 -27.30
C ARG A 146 -7.52 9.39 -27.15
#